data_AF-A0A643C9C5-F1
#
_entry.id   AF-A0A643C9C5-F1
#
_cell.length_a   1.000
_cell.length_b   1.000
_cell.length_c   1.000
_cell.angle_alpha   90.00
_cell.angle_beta   90.00
_cell.angle_gamma   90.00
#
_symmetry.space_group_name_H-M   'P 1'
#
loop_
_entity.id
_entity.type
_entity.pdbx_description
1 polymer ?
#
loop_
_entity_poly.entity_id
_entity_poly.type
_entity_poly.pdbx_seq_one_letter_code
_entity_poly.pdbx_strand_id
1 'polypeptide(L)' 'VTQEEGQQLARQLKVTYMEASAKIRMNVDQAFHELVRVIRKFQEQECPPSPEPTRKEKDKKGCHCVIF' A
#
# COMPACT_ATOMS: atom_id res chain seq x y z
N VAL A 1 -21.82 5.41 -18.65
CA VAL A 1 -20.97 4.34 -18.11
C VAL A 1 -21.79 3.51 -17.17
N THR A 2 -22.05 2.26 -17.55
CA THR A 2 -22.68 1.27 -16.66
C THR A 2 -21.61 0.48 -15.92
N GLN A 3 -22.02 -0.23 -14.87
CA GLN A 3 -21.12 -1.11 -14.13
C GLN A 3 -20.57 -2.23 -15.02
N GLU A 4 -21.41 -2.77 -15.92
CA GLU A 4 -21.01 -3.87 -16.79
C GLU A 4 -19.91 -3.44 -17.78
N GLU A 5 -20.03 -2.24 -18.34
CA GLU A 5 -19.01 -1.67 -19.24
C GLU A 5 -17.65 -1.54 -18.54
N GLY A 6 -17.64 -0.98 -17.32
CA GLY A 6 -16.43 -0.84 -16.51
C GLY A 6 -15.80 -2.19 -16.16
N GLN A 7 -16.63 -3.16 -15.75
CA GLN A 7 -16.16 -4.50 -15.41
C GLN A 7 -15.64 -5.26 -16.63
N GLN A 8 -16.29 -5.15 -17.80
CA GLN A 8 -15.83 -5.77 -19.04
C GLN A 8 -14.47 -5.22 -19.47
N LEU A 9 -14.31 -3.89 -19.45
CA LEU A 9 -13.03 -3.26 -19.79
C LEU A 9 -11.90 -3.71 -18.86
N ALA A 10 -12.18 -3.79 -17.55
CA ALA A 10 -11.20 -4.26 -16.58
C ALA A 10 -10.74 -5.70 -16.84
N ARG A 11 -11.67 -6.59 -17.23
CA ARG A 11 -11.34 -7.96 -17.64
C ARG A 11 -10.47 -7.99 -18.88
N GLN A 12 -10.75 -7.14 -19.88
CA GLN A 12 -9.94 -7.06 -21.10
C GLN A 12 -8.52 -6.59 -20.82
N LEU A 13 -8.38 -5.58 -19.95
CA LEU A 13 -7.09 -5.03 -19.54
C LEU A 13 -6.37 -5.86 -18.47
N LYS A 14 -7.03 -6.88 -17.92
CA LYS A 14 -6.56 -7.71 -16.79
C LYS A 14 -6.19 -6.87 -15.56
N VAL A 15 -6.98 -5.83 -15.29
CA VAL A 15 -6.82 -4.96 -14.11
C VAL A 15 -7.98 -5.17 -13.14
N THR A 16 -7.75 -4.81 -11.88
CA THR A 16 -8.80 -4.83 -10.85
C THR A 16 -9.73 -3.64 -11.04
N TYR A 17 -11.04 -3.84 -10.78
CA TYR A 17 -12.06 -2.81 -10.91
C TYR A 17 -12.89 -2.72 -9.63
N MET A 18 -13.20 -1.48 -9.24
CA MET A 18 -13.97 -1.14 -8.06
C MET A 18 -14.70 0.18 -8.31
N GLU A 19 -16.01 0.20 -8.10
CA GLU A 19 -16.80 1.44 -8.08
C GLU A 19 -16.53 2.20 -6.79
N ALA A 20 -16.36 3.52 -6.87
CA ALA A 20 -16.10 4.36 -5.71
C ALA A 20 -16.83 5.70 -5.83
N SER A 21 -17.21 6.29 -4.68
CA SER A 21 -17.82 7.61 -4.64
C SER A 21 -17.16 8.46 -3.56
N ALA A 22 -16.41 9.48 -4.01
CA ALA A 22 -15.80 10.46 -3.12
C ALA A 22 -16.86 11.25 -2.33
N LYS A 23 -18.00 11.56 -2.95
CA LYS A 23 -19.07 12.35 -2.33
C LYS A 23 -19.67 11.70 -1.08
N ILE A 24 -19.87 10.38 -1.13
CA ILE A 24 -20.43 9.61 -0.01
C ILE A 24 -19.38 8.77 0.72
N ARG A 25 -18.09 8.98 0.42
CA ARG A 25 -16.96 8.21 0.99
C ARG A 25 -17.07 6.69 0.78
N MET A 26 -17.73 6.25 -0.29
CA MET A 26 -17.87 4.83 -0.62
C MET A 26 -16.61 4.32 -1.31
N ASN A 27 -16.05 3.23 -0.80
CA ASN A 27 -14.90 2.50 -1.36
C ASN A 27 -13.61 3.31 -1.53
N VAL A 28 -13.53 4.53 -0.98
CA VAL A 28 -12.33 5.39 -1.08
C VAL A 28 -11.14 4.76 -0.36
N ASP A 29 -11.32 4.38 0.91
CA ASP A 29 -10.25 3.79 1.72
C ASP A 29 -9.88 2.38 1.22
N GLN A 30 -10.88 1.62 0.79
CA GLN A 30 -10.67 0.27 0.27
C GLN A 30 -9.86 0.28 -1.03
N ALA A 31 -10.17 1.17 -1.97
CA ALA A 31 -9.43 1.31 -3.22
C ALA A 31 -7.96 1.67 -2.97
N PHE A 32 -7.70 2.60 -2.03
CA PHE A 32 -6.35 2.97 -1.64
C PHE A 32 -5.58 1.79 -1.02
N HIS A 33 -6.19 1.07 -0.08
CA HIS A 33 -5.55 -0.08 0.57
C HIS A 33 -5.30 -1.25 -0.37
N GLU A 34 -6.20 -1.52 -1.32
CA GLU A 34 -5.96 -2.56 -2.33
C GLU A 34 -4.75 -2.23 -3.20
N LEU A 35 -4.64 -0.98 -3.68
CA LEU A 35 -3.50 -0.56 -4.47
C LEU A 35 -2.17 -0.72 -3.70
N VAL A 36 -2.14 -0.26 -2.44
CA VAL A 36 -0.93 -0.39 -1.59
C VAL A 36 -0.55 -1.85 -1.38
N ARG A 37 -1.53 -2.74 -1.16
CA ARG A 37 -1.26 -4.19 -1.01
C ARG A 37 -0.66 -4.78 -2.28
N VAL A 38 -1.16 -4.43 -3.46
CA VAL A 38 -0.62 -4.89 -4.73
C VAL A 38 0.82 -4.42 -4.92
N ILE A 39 1.09 -3.13 -4.64
CA ILE A 39 2.44 -2.57 -4.73
C ILE A 39 3.43 -3.31 -3.81
N ARG A 40 3.06 -3.55 -2.54
CA ARG A 40 3.93 -4.27 -1.59
C ARG A 40 4.21 -5.70 -2.05
N LYS A 41 3.20 -6.43 -2.49
CA LYS A 41 3.36 -7.80 -3.03
C LYS A 41 4.26 -7.82 -4.27
N PHE A 42 4.17 -6.82 -5.12
CA PHE A 42 5.03 -6.69 -6.30
C PHE A 42 6.47 -6.42 -5.89
N GLN A 43 6.69 -5.51 -4.92
CA GLN A 43 8.02 -5.23 -4.38
C GLN A 43 8.66 -6.46 -3.73
N GLU A 44 7.91 -7.24 -2.95
CA GLU A 44 8.40 -8.49 -2.33
C GLU A 44 8.88 -9.53 -3.34
N GLN A 45 8.24 -9.59 -4.52
CA GLN A 45 8.57 -10.55 -5.58
C GLN A 45 9.76 -10.09 -6.44
N GLU A 46 9.78 -8.81 -6.84
CA GLU A 46 10.75 -8.27 -7.80
C GLU A 46 12.01 -7.70 -7.14
N CYS A 47 11.93 -7.36 -5.84
CA CYS A 47 13.04 -6.88 -5.03
C CYS A 47 13.04 -7.69 -3.74
N PRO A 48 13.61 -8.92 -3.74
CA PRO A 48 13.78 -9.66 -2.51
C PRO A 48 14.47 -8.74 -1.50
N PRO A 49 13.91 -8.55 -0.30
CA PRO A 49 14.53 -7.69 0.69
C PRO A 49 15.95 -8.20 0.87
N SER A 50 16.94 -7.30 0.74
CA SER A 50 18.27 -7.64 1.25
C SER A 50 18.07 -8.08 2.69
N PRO A 51 18.78 -9.13 3.16
CA PRO A 51 18.57 -9.69 4.48
C PRO A 51 18.55 -8.54 5.47
N GLU A 52 17.41 -8.36 6.16
CA GLU A 52 17.23 -7.22 7.05
C GLU A 52 18.44 -7.16 7.98
N PRO A 53 19.07 -5.98 8.18
CA PRO A 53 19.99 -5.85 9.29
C PRO A 53 19.14 -6.08 10.54
N THR A 54 19.32 -7.25 11.15
CA THR A 54 18.84 -7.59 12.49
C THR A 54 18.82 -6.31 13.31
N ARG A 55 17.64 -5.95 13.86
CA ARG A 55 17.52 -4.84 14.80
C ARG A 55 18.51 -5.12 15.93
N LYS A 56 19.73 -4.59 15.83
CA LYS A 56 20.68 -4.60 16.92
C LYS A 56 20.07 -3.68 17.96
N GLU A 57 19.53 -4.32 18.99
CA GLU A 57 19.22 -3.74 20.28
C GLU A 57 20.32 -2.73 20.62
N LYS A 58 20.02 -1.43 20.49
CA LYS A 58 20.96 -0.37 20.86
C LYS A 58 20.98 -0.30 22.39
N ASP A 59 21.77 -1.19 22.97
CA ASP A 59 22.23 -1.11 24.33
C ASP A 59 23.07 0.17 24.53
N LYS A 60 22.62 1.01 25.47
CA LYS A 60 23.37 2.00 26.29
C LYS A 60 24.19 3.09 25.59
N LYS A 61 23.70 4.34 25.69
CA LYS A 61 24.23 5.40 26.59
C LYS A 61 23.46 6.71 26.35
N GLY A 62 23.03 7.35 27.44
CA GLY A 62 22.10 8.47 27.44
C GLY A 62 22.54 9.65 26.59
N CYS A 63 21.57 10.32 25.97
CA CYS A 63 21.77 11.61 25.32
C CYS A 63 21.43 12.69 26.34
N HIS A 64 22.44 13.41 26.83
CA HIS A 64 22.28 14.52 27.76
C HIS A 64 22.22 15.82 26.96
N CYS A 65 21.01 16.31 26.69
CA CYS A 65 20.79 17.64 26.11
C CYS A 65 19.68 18.33 26.90
N VAL A 66 20.04 19.06 27.96
CA VAL A 66 19.19 20.09 28.55
C VAL A 66 19.53 21.43 27.87
N ILE A 67 18.52 22.10 27.34
CA ILE A 67 18.60 23.49 26.90
C ILE A 67 18.23 24.33 28.13
N PHE A 68 19.17 25.15 28.61
CA PHE A 68 18.90 26.27 29.51
C PHE A 68 18.25 27.41 28.73
#